data_AF-A0A2E6X3P9-F1
#
_entry.id   AF-A0A2E6X3P9-F1
#
_cell.length_a   1.000
_cell.length_b   1.000
_cell.length_c   1.000
_cell.angle_alpha   90.00
_cell.angle_beta   90.00
_cell.angle_gamma   90.00
#
_symmetry.space_group_name_H-M   'P 1'
#
loop_
_entity.id
_entity.type
_entity.pdbx_description
1 polymer ?
#
loop_
_entity_poly.entity_id
_entity_poly.type
_entity_poly.pdbx_seq_one_letter_code
_entity_poly.pdbx_strand_id
1 'polypeptide(L)'
;MTSTPEIAKARTVFDMMREQSSDPPGVTRTSYGDGENFAHRTIAEWAQEISLEVTHDYAGNQYVTLPGRDRAAPKVVMGSHMDSIRHGW
;
A
#
# COMPACT_ATOMS: atom_id res chain seq x y z
N MET A 1 -20.69 -0.02 12.42
CA MET A 1 -19.29 0.05 12.91
C MET A 1 -18.85 1.49 12.83
N THR A 2 -18.51 2.12 13.95
CA THR A 2 -17.92 3.47 13.96
C THR A 2 -16.56 3.43 13.30
N SER A 3 -16.32 4.27 12.29
CA SER A 3 -15.01 4.38 11.63
C SER A 3 -13.99 4.89 12.63
N THR A 4 -12.94 4.12 12.89
CA THR A 4 -11.79 4.59 13.66
C THR A 4 -10.99 5.61 12.83
N PRO A 5 -10.14 6.45 13.45
CA PRO A 5 -9.26 7.37 12.72
C PRO A 5 -8.40 6.69 11.66
N GLU A 6 -7.95 5.46 11.93
CA GLU A 6 -7.13 4.66 11.02
C GLU A 6 -7.91 4.22 9.79
N ILE A 7 -9.18 3.82 9.94
CA ILE A 7 -10.07 3.47 8.82
C ILE A 7 -10.34 4.70 7.94
N ALA A 8 -10.50 5.88 8.55
CA ALA A 8 -10.68 7.12 7.82
C ALA A 8 -9.42 7.50 7.02
N LYS A 9 -8.23 7.39 7.64
CA LYS A 9 -6.95 7.66 6.98
C LYS A 9 -6.66 6.67 5.84
N ALA A 10 -6.99 5.39 6.03
CA ALA A 10 -6.88 4.37 4.97
C ALA A 10 -7.69 4.77 3.72
N ARG A 11 -8.92 5.27 3.92
CA ARG A 11 -9.76 5.75 2.82
C ARG A 11 -9.08 6.91 2.07
N THR A 12 -8.57 7.90 2.78
CA THR A 12 -7.84 9.02 2.17
C THR A 12 -6.64 8.55 1.34
N VAL A 13 -5.87 7.58 1.85
CA VAL A 13 -4.73 7.01 1.13
C VAL A 13 -5.18 6.32 -0.16
N PHE A 14 -6.26 5.54 -0.14
CA PHE A 14 -6.80 4.91 -1.34
C PHE A 14 -7.37 5.92 -2.34
N ASP A 15 -8.06 6.95 -1.86
CA ASP A 15 -8.61 8.01 -2.72
C ASP A 15 -7.48 8.78 -3.43
N MET A 16 -6.39 9.08 -2.72
CA MET A 16 -5.19 9.71 -3.32
C MET A 16 -4.57 8.85 -4.42
N MET A 17 -4.42 7.55 -4.19
CA MET A 17 -3.89 6.63 -5.21
C MET A 17 -4.79 6.57 -6.43
N ARG A 18 -6.11 6.52 -6.21
CA ARG A 18 -7.11 6.51 -7.30
C ARG A 18 -7.05 7.80 -8.12
N GLU A 19 -6.97 8.95 -7.46
CA GLU A 19 -6.87 10.26 -8.13
C GLU A 19 -5.60 10.34 -8.98
N GLN A 20 -4.45 9.96 -8.43
CA GLN A 20 -3.17 10.02 -9.14
C GLN A 20 -3.12 9.10 -10.36
N SER A 21 -3.77 7.94 -10.29
CA SER A 21 -3.72 6.91 -11.33
C SER A 21 -4.99 6.83 -12.19
N SER A 22 -5.84 7.86 -12.13
CA SER A 22 -7.09 7.93 -12.86
C SER A 22 -6.87 7.82 -14.37
N ASP A 23 -7.52 6.82 -14.97
CA ASP A 23 -7.54 6.56 -16.41
C ASP A 23 -8.95 6.04 -16.76
N PRO A 24 -9.95 6.94 -16.93
CA PRO A 24 -11.35 6.56 -17.07
C PRO A 24 -11.56 5.52 -18.19
N PRO A 25 -12.34 4.45 -17.95
CA PRO A 25 -13.31 4.29 -16.86
C PRO A 25 -12.74 3.79 -15.51
N GLY A 26 -11.42 3.63 -15.37
CA GLY A 26 -10.80 3.05 -14.18
C GLY A 26 -9.52 3.76 -13.75
N VAL A 27 -8.53 2.96 -13.35
CA VAL A 27 -7.17 3.38 -13.03
C VAL A 27 -6.15 2.56 -13.81
N THR A 28 -5.00 3.15 -14.11
CA THR A 28 -3.88 2.45 -14.76
C THR A 28 -2.60 2.70 -13.95
N ARG A 29 -1.98 1.64 -13.45
CA ARG A 29 -0.67 1.69 -12.76
C ARG A 29 0.20 0.54 -13.25
N THR A 30 0.99 0.79 -14.28
CA THR A 30 1.86 -0.26 -14.84
C THR A 30 2.89 -0.71 -13.80
N SER A 31 3.16 -2.02 -13.74
CA SER A 31 4.16 -2.59 -12.84
C SER A 31 5.53 -1.93 -13.07
N TYR A 32 6.24 -1.61 -11.99
CA TYR A 32 7.49 -0.83 -11.92
C TYR A 32 7.42 0.61 -12.49
N GLY A 33 6.24 1.06 -12.91
CA GLY A 33 6.02 2.40 -13.44
C GLY A 33 5.80 3.45 -12.34
N ASP A 34 5.75 4.71 -12.74
CA ASP A 34 5.61 5.84 -11.82
C ASP A 34 4.35 5.76 -10.94
N GLY A 35 3.24 5.23 -11.47
CA GLY A 35 2.00 5.07 -10.73
C GLY A 35 2.09 4.01 -9.61
N GLU A 36 2.70 2.86 -9.88
CA GLU A 36 2.92 1.84 -8.84
C GLU A 36 3.96 2.33 -7.81
N ASN A 37 5.04 2.97 -8.28
CA ASN A 37 6.06 3.55 -7.41
C ASN A 37 5.46 4.64 -6.50
N PHE A 38 4.53 5.44 -6.99
CA PHE A 38 3.77 6.40 -6.18
C PHE A 38 2.97 5.68 -5.09
N ALA A 39 2.19 4.65 -5.44
CA ALA A 39 1.41 3.87 -4.49
C ALA A 39 2.29 3.25 -3.38
N HIS A 40 3.43 2.64 -3.75
CA HIS A 40 4.38 2.10 -2.77
C HIS A 40 4.96 3.17 -1.83
N ARG A 41 5.29 4.36 -2.33
CA ARG A 41 5.76 5.46 -1.48
C ARG A 41 4.68 5.93 -0.52
N THR A 42 3.45 6.14 -1.00
CA THR A 42 2.34 6.60 -0.15
C THR A 42 2.05 5.60 0.97
N ILE A 43 2.06 4.29 0.70
CA ILE A 43 1.92 3.26 1.75
C ILE A 43 3.11 3.31 2.72
N ALA A 44 4.35 3.40 2.22
CA ALA A 44 5.54 3.42 3.07
C ALA A 44 5.56 4.62 4.03
N GLU A 45 5.25 5.82 3.52
CA GLU A 45 5.19 7.06 4.30
C GLU A 45 4.15 6.94 5.41
N TRP A 46 2.93 6.53 5.07
CA TRP A 46 1.88 6.35 6.08
C TRP A 46 2.23 5.24 7.09
N ALA A 47 2.79 4.11 6.65
CA ALA A 47 3.22 3.03 7.52
C ALA A 47 4.26 3.50 8.55
N GLN A 48 5.23 4.32 8.13
CA GLN A 48 6.23 4.90 9.01
C GLN A 48 5.63 5.89 10.01
N GLU A 49 4.64 6.71 9.60
CA GLU A 49 3.90 7.62 10.51
C GLU A 49 3.26 6.86 11.68
N ILE A 50 2.79 5.64 11.45
CA ILE A 50 2.17 4.78 12.46
C ILE A 50 3.13 3.74 13.05
N SER A 51 4.45 3.97 12.92
CA SER A 51 5.53 3.16 13.50
C SER A 51 5.57 1.69 13.05
N LEU A 52 5.15 1.42 11.81
CA LEU A 52 5.36 0.13 11.15
C LEU A 52 6.72 0.09 10.45
N GLU A 53 7.28 -1.11 10.33
CA GLU A 53 8.55 -1.34 9.65
C GLU A 53 8.31 -1.56 8.16
N VAL A 54 9.04 -0.84 7.30
CA VAL A 54 8.97 -0.98 5.85
C VAL A 54 10.28 -1.56 5.33
N THR A 55 10.19 -2.64 4.56
CA THR A 55 11.35 -3.25 3.88
C THR A 55 10.98 -3.64 2.45
N HIS A 56 11.99 -3.78 1.60
CA HIS A 56 11.84 -4.23 0.22
C HIS A 56 12.80 -5.38 -0.06
N ASP A 57 12.36 -6.34 -0.87
CA ASP A 57 13.24 -7.36 -1.42
C ASP A 57 13.85 -6.93 -2.76
N TYR A 58 14.66 -7.81 -3.36
CA TYR A 58 15.32 -7.55 -4.63
C TYR A 58 14.35 -7.43 -5.83
N ALA A 59 13.16 -8.02 -5.74
CA ALA A 59 12.13 -7.96 -6.77
C ALA A 59 11.24 -6.71 -6.66
N GLY A 60 11.45 -5.89 -5.62
CA GLY A 60 10.66 -4.71 -5.34
C GLY A 60 9.40 -4.97 -4.50
N ASN A 61 9.21 -6.20 -3.99
CA ASN A 61 8.09 -6.47 -3.10
C ASN A 61 8.25 -5.64 -1.82
N GLN A 62 7.22 -4.90 -1.45
CA GLN A 62 7.19 -4.11 -0.23
C GLN A 62 6.52 -4.90 0.91
N TYR A 63 7.21 -4.98 2.05
CA TYR A 63 6.70 -5.57 3.27
C TYR A 63 6.49 -4.48 4.31
N VAL A 64 5.26 -4.33 4.79
CA VAL A 64 4.89 -3.47 5.92
C VAL A 64 4.60 -4.36 7.12
N THR A 65 5.39 -4.23 8.18
CA THR A 65 5.35 -5.13 9.34
C THR A 65 4.91 -4.38 10.59
N LEU A 66 3.82 -4.85 11.21
CA LEU A 66 3.54 -4.57 12.63
C LEU A 66 4.39 -5.53 13.47
N PRO A 67 5.41 -5.04 14.20
CA PRO A 67 6.27 -5.93 14.96
C PRO A 67 5.51 -6.61 16.10
N GLY A 68 5.56 -7.95 16.10
CA GLY A 68 5.06 -8.75 17.22
C GLY A 68 5.94 -8.60 18.47
N ARG A 69 5.40 -8.98 19.62
CA ARG A 69 6.15 -9.03 20.89
C ARG A 69 7.28 -10.07 20.84
N ASP A 70 7.04 -11.20 20.18
CA ASP A 70 8.03 -12.23 19.91
C ASP A 70 8.46 -12.15 18.44
N ARG A 71 9.72 -11.80 18.20
CA ARG A 71 10.31 -11.67 16.86
C ARG A 71 10.71 -13.01 16.24
N ALA A 72 10.79 -14.08 17.03
CA ALA A 72 11.15 -15.42 16.58
C ALA A 72 9.91 -16.24 16.14
N ALA A 73 8.70 -15.81 16.50
CA ALA A 73 7.47 -16.47 16.10
C ALA A 73 7.26 -16.41 14.57
N PRO A 74 6.58 -17.42 13.97
CA PRO A 74 6.20 -17.38 12.57
C PRO A 74 5.38 -16.13 12.23
N LYS A 75 5.64 -15.54 11.05
CA LYS A 75 4.93 -14.37 10.58
C LYS A 75 3.57 -14.76 9.99
N VAL A 76 2.53 -13.97 10.28
CA VAL A 76 1.29 -13.98 9.49
C VAL A 76 1.44 -12.93 8.39
N VAL A 77 1.32 -13.37 7.14
CA VAL A 77 1.48 -12.50 5.97
C VAL A 77 0.14 -12.43 5.23
N MET A 78 -0.30 -11.22 4.93
CA MET A 78 -1.44 -10.93 4.06
C MET A 78 -0.94 -9.99 2.98
N GLY A 79 -1.39 -10.19 1.74
CA GLY A 79 -0.89 -9.46 0.60
C GLY A 79 -1.92 -9.31 -0.50
N SER A 80 -1.65 -8.35 -1.37
CA SER A 80 -2.32 -8.11 -2.64
C SER A 80 -1.25 -7.56 -3.59
N HIS A 81 -1.58 -6.59 -4.43
CA HIS A 81 -0.66 -5.92 -5.35
C HIS A 81 -0.99 -4.42 -5.44
N MET A 82 -0.05 -3.62 -5.96
CA MET A 82 -0.18 -2.16 -6.11
C MET A 82 -0.41 -1.73 -7.57
N ASP A 83 0.15 -2.47 -8.52
CA ASP A 83 -0.10 -2.28 -9.94
C ASP A 83 -1.57 -2.52 -10.33
N SER A 84 -1.93 -2.06 -11.52
CA SER A 84 -3.23 -2.27 -12.13
C SER A 84 -3.07 -2.33 -13.64
N ILE A 85 -3.92 -3.16 -14.27
CA ILE A 85 -4.05 -3.19 -15.72
C ILE A 85 -4.63 -1.87 -16.25
N ARG A 86 -4.60 -1.71 -17.58
CA ARG A 86 -5.24 -0.57 -18.23
C ARG A 86 -6.73 -0.51 -17.87
N HIS A 87 -7.17 0.62 -17.33
CA HIS A 87 -8.56 0.84 -16.89
C HIS A 87 -9.06 -0.20 -15.85
N GLY A 88 -8.20 -0.66 -14.93
CA GLY A 88 -8.61 -1.51 -13.81
C GLY A 88 -9.52 -0.79 -12.81
N TRP A 89 -10.12 -1.52 -11.87
CA TRP A 89 -11.11 -1.02 -10.91
C TRP A 89 -10.52 -0.79 -9.51
#